data_AF-A0A0Q7M6S9-F1
#
_entry.id   AF-A0A0Q7M6S9-F1
#
_cell.length_a   1.000
_cell.length_b   1.000
_cell.length_c   1.000
_cell.angle_alpha   90.00
_cell.angle_beta   90.00
_cell.angle_gamma   90.00
#
_symmetry.space_group_name_H-M   'P 1'
#
loop_
_entity.id
_entity.type
_entity.pdbx_description
1 polymer ?
#
loop_
_entity_poly.entity_id
_entity_poly.type
_entity_poly.pdbx_seq_one_letter_code
_entity_poly.pdbx_strand_id
1 'polypeptide(L)'
;MIEILRLSLPITVWLTGFSAVYALQGLSCSRHWPADLEARPVLLAAWAIAIVLQLIALIAVLYAPSPARFVQTAATALAATAVIAAVWTMMPVLAASTCL
;
A
#
# COMPACT_ATOMS: atom_id res chain seq x y z
N MET A 1 16.72 -0.69 18.12
CA MET A 1 16.53 -1.11 16.72
C MET A 1 15.05 -1.21 16.34
N ILE A 2 14.19 -1.81 17.19
CA ILE A 2 12.77 -2.00 16.87
C ILE A 2 11.99 -0.69 16.64
N GLU A 3 12.41 0.41 17.28
CA GLU A 3 11.80 1.73 17.12
C GLU A 3 12.03 2.33 15.72
N ILE A 4 13.22 2.13 15.14
CA ILE A 4 13.53 2.57 13.76
C ILE A 4 12.64 1.80 12.78
N LEU A 5 12.57 0.48 12.96
CA LEU A 5 11.70 -0.38 12.16
C LEU A 5 10.25 0.07 12.27
N ARG A 6 9.77 0.40 13.46
CA ARG A 6 8.39 0.84 13.68
C ARG A 6 8.05 2.15 12.98
N LEU A 7 9.00 3.07 12.87
CA LEU A 7 8.84 4.34 12.16
C LEU A 7 8.93 4.17 10.63
N SER A 8 9.83 3.31 10.13
CA SER A 8 10.05 3.16 8.69
C SER A 8 9.10 2.16 8.01
N LEU A 9 8.61 1.16 8.76
CA LEU A 9 7.78 0.08 8.22
C LEU A 9 6.49 0.57 7.54
N PRO A 10 5.70 1.50 8.10
CA PRO A 10 4.46 1.92 7.45
C PRO A 10 4.68 2.61 6.11
N ILE A 11 5.71 3.47 6.01
CA ILE A 11 6.05 4.17 4.76
C ILE A 11 6.62 3.20 3.72
N THR A 12 7.49 2.28 4.13
CA THR A 12 8.13 1.34 3.19
C THR A 12 7.14 0.33 2.61
N VAL A 13 6.18 -0.13 3.42
CA VAL A 13 5.06 -0.98 2.94
C VAL A 13 4.21 -0.22 1.93
N TRP A 14 3.88 1.04 2.21
CA TRP A 14 3.14 1.87 1.26
C TRP A 14 3.92 2.09 -0.04
N LEU A 15 5.21 2.43 0.04
CA LEU A 15 6.05 2.69 -1.13
C LEU A 15 6.15 1.44 -2.03
N THR A 16 6.41 0.28 -1.43
CA THR A 16 6.51 -0.99 -2.16
C THR A 16 5.18 -1.39 -2.78
N GLY A 17 4.07 -1.25 -2.05
CA GLY A 17 2.72 -1.47 -2.59
C GLY A 17 2.38 -0.54 -3.74
N PHE A 18 2.68 0.76 -3.61
CA PHE A 18 2.49 1.76 -4.66
C PHE A 18 3.26 1.41 -5.93
N SER A 19 4.56 1.13 -5.80
CA SER A 19 5.39 0.73 -6.93
C SER A 19 4.89 -0.54 -7.59
N ALA A 20 4.49 -1.55 -6.81
CA ALA A 20 3.99 -2.81 -7.35
C ALA A 20 2.68 -2.63 -8.13
N VAL A 21 1.71 -1.87 -7.58
CA VAL A 21 0.42 -1.62 -8.23
C VAL A 21 0.61 -0.85 -9.54
N TYR A 22 1.44 0.18 -9.55
CA TYR A 22 1.72 0.95 -10.78
C TYR A 22 2.53 0.17 -11.81
N ALA A 23 3.48 -0.67 -11.37
CA ALA A 23 4.20 -1.56 -12.28
C ALA A 23 3.25 -2.59 -12.92
N LEU A 24 2.32 -3.15 -12.14
CA LEU A 24 1.28 -4.05 -12.63
C LEU A 24 0.37 -3.35 -13.64
N GLN A 25 -0.02 -2.11 -13.36
CA GLN A 25 -0.80 -1.29 -14.28
C GLN A 25 -0.06 -1.08 -15.60
N GLY A 26 1.23 -0.70 -15.56
CA GLY A 26 2.05 -0.57 -16.77
C GLY A 26 2.19 -1.88 -17.54
N LEU A 27 2.36 -3.02 -16.84
CA LEU A 27 2.44 -4.34 -17.46
C LEU A 27 1.12 -4.72 -18.15
N SER A 28 -0.01 -4.35 -17.55
CA SER A 28 -1.35 -4.65 -18.08
C SER A 28 -1.67 -3.97 -19.41
N CYS A 29 -0.96 -2.89 -19.75
CA CYS A 29 -1.05 -2.24 -21.06
C CYS A 29 0.03 -2.67 -22.05
N SER A 30 0.93 -3.57 -21.64
CA SER A 30 1.96 -4.10 -22.51
C SER A 30 1.46 -5.31 -23.31
N ARG A 31 2.09 -5.60 -24.46
CA ARG A 31 1.83 -6.82 -25.23
C ARG A 31 2.16 -8.13 -24.50
N HIS A 32 2.85 -8.07 -23.37
CA HIS A 32 3.24 -9.24 -22.58
C HIS A 32 2.16 -9.63 -21.56
N TRP A 33 1.05 -8.89 -21.49
CA TRP A 33 -0.05 -9.26 -20.60
C TRP A 33 -0.77 -10.51 -21.13
N PRO A 34 -1.04 -11.50 -20.28
CA PRO A 34 -1.76 -12.71 -20.68
C PRO A 34 -3.17 -12.39 -21.20
N ALA A 35 -3.49 -12.88 -22.41
CA ALA A 35 -4.75 -12.61 -23.07
C ALA A 35 -5.98 -13.18 -22.34
N ASP A 36 -5.78 -14.23 -21.54
CA ASP A 36 -6.85 -14.90 -20.80
C ASP A 36 -7.20 -14.23 -19.45
N LEU A 37 -6.46 -13.19 -19.07
CA LEU A 37 -6.58 -12.51 -17.77
C LEU A 37 -7.05 -11.07 -17.95
N GLU A 38 -8.22 -10.76 -17.40
CA GLU A 38 -8.68 -9.37 -17.35
C GLU A 38 -7.82 -8.55 -16.37
N ALA A 39 -7.30 -7.41 -16.83
CA ALA A 39 -6.44 -6.54 -16.02
C ALA A 39 -7.17 -5.96 -14.78
N ARG A 40 -8.45 -5.61 -14.94
CA ARG A 40 -9.24 -4.93 -13.91
C ARG A 40 -9.39 -5.72 -12.60
N PRO A 41 -9.83 -7.00 -12.58
CA PRO A 41 -9.91 -7.77 -11.34
C PRO A 41 -8.53 -7.99 -10.68
N VAL A 42 -7.48 -8.16 -11.48
CA VAL A 42 -6.11 -8.34 -10.95
C VAL A 42 -5.61 -7.07 -10.27
N LEU A 43 -5.84 -5.91 -10.89
CA LEU A 43 -5.50 -4.61 -10.33
C LEU A 43 -6.33 -4.28 -9.07
N LEU A 44 -7.62 -4.63 -9.05
CA LEU A 44 -8.48 -4.54 -7.87
C LEU A 44 -7.97 -5.40 -6.71
N ALA A 45 -7.55 -6.63 -7.01
CA ALA A 45 -6.97 -7.52 -6.01
C ALA A 45 -5.64 -6.96 -5.46
N ALA A 46 -4.76 -6.45 -6.32
CA ALA A 46 -3.50 -5.84 -5.91
C ALA A 46 -3.73 -4.61 -5.02
N TRP A 47 -4.71 -3.77 -5.37
CA TRP A 47 -5.14 -2.63 -4.55
C TRP A 47 -5.65 -3.06 -3.17
N ALA A 48 -6.55 -4.05 -3.13
CA ALA A 48 -7.09 -4.57 -1.88
C ALA A 48 -5.99 -5.16 -0.98
N ILE A 49 -5.05 -5.92 -1.56
CA ILE A 49 -3.90 -6.49 -0.85
C ILE A 49 -3.04 -5.37 -0.26
N ALA A 50 -2.74 -4.31 -1.02
CA ALA A 50 -1.94 -3.19 -0.52
C ALA A 50 -2.60 -2.49 0.68
N ILE A 51 -3.92 -2.26 0.63
CA ILE A 51 -4.67 -1.70 1.77
C ILE A 51 -4.63 -2.64 2.97
N VAL A 52 -4.86 -3.93 2.78
CA VAL A 52 -4.83 -4.92 3.85
C VAL A 52 -3.45 -4.96 4.53
N LEU A 53 -2.36 -4.94 3.76
CA LEU A 53 -1.01 -4.87 4.31
C LEU A 53 -0.78 -3.60 5.13
N GLN A 54 -1.33 -2.46 4.68
CA GLN A 54 -1.22 -1.20 5.41
C GLN A 54 -2.03 -1.21 6.71
N LEU A 55 -3.21 -1.83 6.71
CA LEU A 55 -4.02 -2.04 7.92
C LEU A 55 -3.31 -2.99 8.90
N ILE A 56 -2.69 -4.07 8.40
CA ILE A 56 -1.89 -4.97 9.23
C ILE A 56 -0.72 -4.21 9.87
N ALA A 57 -0.04 -3.33 9.13
CA ALA A 57 1.03 -2.50 9.68
C ALA A 57 0.51 -1.56 10.79
N LEU A 58 -0.64 -0.93 10.60
CA LEU A 58 -1.28 -0.09 11.62
C LEU A 58 -1.65 -0.91 12.87
N ILE A 59 -2.29 -2.07 12.69
CA ILE A 59 -2.64 -2.97 13.80
C ILE A 59 -1.40 -3.43 14.55
N ALA A 60 -0.31 -3.76 13.84
CA ALA A 60 0.95 -4.16 14.47
C ALA A 60 1.55 -3.04 15.33
N VAL A 61 1.47 -1.77 14.89
CA VAL A 61 1.90 -0.60 15.68
C VAL A 61 1.02 -0.40 16.93
N LEU A 62 -0.27 -0.68 16.84
CA LEU A 62 -1.22 -0.54 17.94
C LEU A 62 -1.16 -1.69 18.94
N TYR A 63 -0.91 -2.91 18.48
CA TYR A 63 -0.91 -4.12 19.31
C TYR A 63 0.23 -4.15 20.34
N ALA A 64 1.40 -3.62 19.97
CA ALA A 64 2.57 -3.60 20.83
C ALA A 64 3.04 -2.15 21.06
N PRO A 65 2.41 -1.32 21.90
CA PRO A 65 2.78 0.10 22.03
C PRO A 65 4.20 0.32 22.56
N SER A 66 4.87 1.38 22.11
CA SER A 66 6.21 1.78 22.58
C SER A 66 6.06 2.52 23.91
N PRO A 67 6.97 2.32 24.88
CA PRO A 67 6.98 3.09 26.13
C PRO A 67 7.24 4.60 25.90
N ALA A 68 7.87 4.97 24.78
CA ALA A 68 8.11 6.35 24.42
C ALA A 68 6.88 6.94 23.70
N ARG A 69 6.16 7.87 24.36
CA ARG A 69 4.97 8.50 23.79
C ARG A 69 5.21 9.12 22.42
N PHE A 70 6.35 9.78 22.22
CA PHE A 70 6.70 10.40 20.93
C PHE A 70 6.81 9.36 19.80
N VAL A 71 7.47 8.23 20.06
CA VAL A 71 7.65 7.21 19.03
C VAL A 71 6.33 6.53 18.70
N GLN A 72 5.50 6.27 19.72
CA GLN A 72 4.18 5.70 19.51
C GLN A 72 3.29 6.64 18.68
N THR A 73 3.21 7.93 19.03
CA THR A 73 2.38 8.90 18.28
C THR A 73 2.87 9.08 16.85
N ALA A 74 4.18 9.22 16.65
CA ALA A 74 4.78 9.32 15.32
C ALA A 74 4.50 8.07 14.48
N ALA A 75 4.71 6.86 15.03
CA ALA A 75 4.45 5.62 14.31
C ALA A 75 2.96 5.46 13.94
N THR A 76 2.03 5.80 14.85
CA THR A 76 0.60 5.76 14.54
C THR A 76 0.20 6.79 13.49
N ALA A 77 0.76 8.00 13.54
CA ALA A 77 0.49 9.04 12.55
C ALA A 77 1.01 8.64 11.17
N LEU A 78 2.21 8.07 11.11
CA LEU A 78 2.79 7.54 9.87
C LEU A 78 1.96 6.39 9.30
N ALA A 79 1.53 5.45 10.15
CA ALA A 79 0.69 4.33 9.73
C ALA A 79 -0.68 4.79 9.22
N ALA A 80 -1.35 5.70 9.93
CA ALA A 80 -2.62 6.27 9.50
C ALA A 80 -2.49 7.04 8.18
N THR A 81 -1.46 7.89 8.06
CA THR A 81 -1.18 8.64 6.83
C THR A 81 -0.94 7.70 5.66
N ALA A 82 -0.21 6.62 5.87
CA ALA A 82 0.07 5.64 4.83
C ALA A 82 -1.17 4.84 4.40
N VAL A 83 -2.12 4.57 5.31
CA VAL A 83 -3.44 3.99 4.93
C VAL A 83 -4.21 4.97 4.05
N ILE A 84 -4.31 6.24 4.45
CA ILE A 84 -5.00 7.28 3.67
C ILE A 84 -4.33 7.43 2.29
N ALA A 85 -3.00 7.46 2.25
CA ALA A 85 -2.24 7.52 1.02
C ALA A 85 -2.51 6.30 0.13
N ALA A 86 -2.51 5.07 0.68
CA ALA A 86 -2.82 3.86 -0.11
C ALA A 86 -4.18 3.94 -0.81
N VAL A 87 -5.20 4.44 -0.11
CA VAL A 87 -6.55 4.63 -0.67
C VAL A 87 -6.53 5.68 -1.78
N TRP A 88 -5.90 6.84 -1.53
CA TRP A 88 -5.95 7.97 -2.44
C TRP A 88 -5.05 7.79 -3.67
N THR A 89 -3.79 7.40 -3.48
CA THR A 89 -2.81 7.34 -4.57
C THR A 89 -3.04 6.17 -5.52
N MET A 90 -3.77 5.14 -5.08
CA MET A 90 -4.13 4.00 -5.92
C MET A 90 -5.56 4.10 -6.48
N MET A 91 -6.29 5.17 -6.17
CA MET A 91 -7.60 5.47 -6.77
C MET A 91 -7.61 5.49 -8.32
N PRO A 92 -6.54 5.93 -9.04
CA PRO A 92 -6.54 5.93 -10.50
C PRO A 92 -6.77 4.54 -11.12
N VAL A 93 -6.40 3.47 -10.42
CA VAL A 93 -6.65 2.08 -10.84
C VAL A 93 -8.15 1.77 -10.96
N LEU A 94 -8.99 2.46 -10.19
CA LEU A 94 -10.44 2.28 -10.19
C LEU A 94 -11.17 3.14 -11.23
N ALA A 95 -10.60 4.31 -11.53
CA ALA A 95 -11.29 5.40 -12.23
C ALA A 95 -10.81 5.63 -13.67
N ALA A 96 -9.56 5.29 -13.99
CA ALA A 96 -9.01 5.48 -15.33
C ALA A 96 -9.19 4.24 -16.20
N SER A 97 -9.60 4.42 -17.46
CA SER A 97 -9.47 3.39 -18.49
C SER A 97 -8.00 3.00 -18.60
N THR A 98 -7.70 1.73 -18.31
CA THR A 98 -6.33 1.27 -18.04
C THR A 98 -5.37 1.55 -19.19
N CYS A 99 -5.84 1.49 -20.44
CA CYS A 99 -5.04 1.76 -21.62
C CYS A 99 -5.86 2.67 -22.56
N LEU A 100 -5.37 3.89 -22.79
CA LEU A 100 -5.86 4.83 -23.81
C LEU A 100 -5.06 4.65 -25.10
#